data_AF-A0A7W2FZC7-F1
#
_entry.id   AF-A0A7W2FZC7-F1
#
_cell.length_a   1.000
_cell.length_b   1.000
_cell.length_c   1.000
_cell.angle_alpha   90.00
_cell.angle_beta   90.00
_cell.angle_gamma   90.00
#
_symmetry.space_group_name_H-M   'P 1'
#
loop_
_entity.id
_entity.type
_entity.pdbx_description
1 polymer ?
#
loop_
_entity_poly.entity_id
_entity_poly.type
_entity_poly.pdbx_seq_one_letter_code
_entity_poly.pdbx_strand_id
1 'polypeptide(L)'
;MNKKIIYLLTIILFTMISCNDKIIYLDDDSSFKYSEGFHLNDVITFSVNDYYLQNDTIYQNQKPVALLIKIEQRYLIGDIVLHIKDLQSNNIGRYIEK
;
A
#
# COMPACT_ATOMS: atom_id res chain seq x y z
N MET A 1 30.19 -1.67 37.07
CA MET A 1 29.34 -2.24 35.99
C MET A 1 30.26 -2.79 34.90
N ASN A 2 30.13 -4.07 34.54
CA ASN A 2 31.08 -4.73 33.64
C ASN A 2 30.95 -4.21 32.20
N LYS A 3 32.06 -3.79 31.57
CA LYS A 3 32.05 -3.25 30.20
C LYS A 3 31.42 -4.21 29.18
N LYS A 4 31.59 -5.53 29.38
CA LYS A 4 30.95 -6.58 28.57
C LYS A 4 29.41 -6.56 28.64
N ILE A 5 28.84 -6.23 29.80
CA ILE A 5 27.39 -6.13 29.99
C ILE A 5 26.85 -4.91 29.24
N ILE A 6 27.60 -3.81 29.23
CA ILE A 6 27.23 -2.58 28.51
C ILE A 6 27.20 -2.84 26.99
N TYR A 7 28.22 -3.49 26.42
CA TYR A 7 28.25 -3.83 24.99
C TYR A 7 27.13 -4.79 24.59
N LEU A 8 26.81 -5.77 25.44
CA LEU A 8 25.72 -6.71 25.19
C LEU A 8 24.35 -5.99 25.15
N LEU A 9 24.11 -5.07 26.10
CA LEU A 9 22.89 -4.27 26.14
C LEU A 9 22.73 -3.34 24.93
N THR A 10 23.84 -2.78 24.41
CA THR A 10 23.79 -1.90 23.22
C THR A 10 23.48 -2.68 21.94
N ILE A 11 23.98 -3.90 21.80
CA ILE A 11 23.69 -4.76 20.65
C ILE A 11 22.22 -5.19 20.65
N ILE A 12 21.68 -5.58 21.81
CA ILE A 12 20.27 -6.00 21.95
C ILE A 12 19.32 -4.84 21.64
N LEU A 13 19.66 -3.62 22.04
CA LEU A 13 18.84 -2.43 21.77
C LEU A 13 18.79 -2.11 20.27
N PHE A 14 19.88 -2.33 19.53
CA PHE A 14 19.93 -2.11 18.08
C PHE A 14 19.14 -3.15 17.28
N THR A 15 19.02 -4.39 17.77
CA THR A 15 18.30 -5.45 17.06
C THR A 15 16.77 -5.33 17.13
N MET A 16 16.23 -4.54 18.06
CA MET A 16 14.78 -4.37 18.23
C MET A 16 14.14 -3.36 17.25
N ILE A 17 14.92 -2.71 16.38
CA ILE A 17 14.40 -1.70 15.43
C ILE A 17 13.90 -2.37 14.13
N SER A 18 14.17 -3.66 13.92
CA SER A 18 13.91 -4.33 12.65
C SER A 18 12.68 -5.23 12.70
N CYS A 19 11.48 -4.64 12.70
CA CYS A 19 10.27 -5.14 12.02
C CYS A 19 9.10 -4.27 12.46
N ASN A 20 8.69 -3.35 11.60
CA ASN A 20 7.48 -2.57 11.80
C ASN A 20 6.67 -2.70 10.50
N ASP A 21 6.20 -3.92 10.22
CA ASP A 21 5.26 -4.16 9.13
C ASP A 21 3.93 -3.52 9.52
N LYS A 22 3.79 -2.23 9.22
CA LYS A 22 2.51 -1.55 9.36
C LYS A 22 1.55 -2.18 8.35
N ILE A 23 0.55 -2.88 8.87
CA ILE A 23 -0.62 -3.27 8.09
C ILE A 23 -1.34 -1.96 7.72
N ILE A 24 -1.35 -1.64 6.43
CA ILE A 24 -2.10 -0.50 5.90
C ILE A 24 -3.51 -1.03 5.63
N TYR A 25 -4.47 -0.57 6.44
CA TYR A 25 -5.89 -0.87 6.22
C TYR A 25 -6.39 0.09 5.14
N LEU A 26 -6.92 -0.47 4.06
CA LEU A 26 -7.74 0.29 3.12
C LEU A 26 -9.14 0.32 3.71
N ASP A 27 -9.54 1.46 4.25
CA ASP A 27 -10.90 1.61 4.77
C ASP A 27 -11.92 1.50 3.63
N ASP A 28 -13.12 1.00 3.95
CA ASP A 28 -14.28 1.11 3.06
C ASP A 28 -14.51 2.60 2.74
N ASP A 29 -14.76 2.93 1.46
CA ASP A 29 -14.85 4.28 0.90
C ASP A 29 -13.53 5.03 0.64
N SER A 30 -12.38 4.39 0.88
CA SER A 30 -11.08 4.95 0.46
C SER A 30 -11.04 5.15 -1.06
N SER A 31 -10.65 6.36 -1.48
CA SER A 31 -10.66 6.79 -2.88
C SER A 31 -9.24 7.17 -3.33
N PHE A 32 -8.82 6.62 -4.46
CA PHE A 32 -7.49 6.80 -5.01
C PHE A 32 -7.57 7.29 -6.45
N LYS A 33 -6.84 8.36 -6.76
CA LYS A 33 -6.79 8.95 -8.10
C LYS A 33 -5.50 8.59 -8.80
N TYR A 34 -5.58 8.19 -10.07
CA TYR A 34 -4.42 7.96 -10.92
C TYR A 34 -3.54 9.21 -11.00
N SER A 35 -2.23 9.04 -10.83
CA SER A 35 -1.29 10.16 -10.72
C SER A 35 -0.65 10.57 -12.04
N GLU A 36 -0.73 9.75 -13.08
CA GLU A 36 0.06 9.92 -14.30
C GLU A 36 -0.79 10.41 -15.47
N GLY A 37 -1.15 11.68 -15.44
CA GLY A 37 -1.92 12.34 -16.51
C GLY A 37 -3.41 12.44 -16.21
N PHE A 38 -4.19 12.87 -17.20
CA PHE A 38 -5.63 13.06 -17.09
C PHE A 38 -6.34 11.97 -17.90
N HIS A 39 -7.02 11.07 -17.21
CA HIS A 39 -7.88 10.07 -17.82
C HIS A 39 -9.31 10.27 -17.30
N LEU A 40 -10.31 10.02 -18.16
CA LEU A 40 -11.70 9.98 -17.71
C LEU A 40 -11.87 8.72 -16.83
N ASN A 41 -12.57 8.85 -15.70
CA ASN A 41 -12.74 7.80 -14.68
C ASN A 41 -11.41 7.28 -14.12
N ASP A 42 -10.51 8.21 -13.77
CA ASP A 42 -9.20 7.92 -13.21
C ASP A 42 -9.20 7.72 -11.68
N VAL A 43 -10.37 7.57 -11.06
CA VAL A 43 -10.54 7.36 -9.63
C VAL A 43 -11.05 5.95 -9.37
N ILE A 44 -10.42 5.27 -8.42
CA ILE A 44 -10.85 4.00 -7.86
C ILE A 44 -11.34 4.27 -6.45
N THR A 45 -12.59 3.92 -6.17
CA THR A 45 -13.14 3.92 -4.81
C THR A 45 -13.40 2.48 -4.40
N PHE A 46 -12.74 2.04 -3.33
CA PHE A 46 -12.96 0.69 -2.83
C PHE A 46 -14.29 0.64 -2.09
N SER A 47 -15.21 -0.17 -2.62
CA SER A 47 -16.50 -0.47 -2.00
C SER A 47 -16.92 -1.88 -2.39
N VAL A 48 -17.65 -2.54 -1.49
CA VAL A 48 -18.15 -3.92 -1.71
C VAL A 48 -18.94 -4.08 -3.02
N ASN A 49 -19.56 -3.00 -3.51
CA ASN A 49 -20.45 -3.02 -4.67
C ASN A 49 -19.79 -2.62 -6.01
N ASP A 50 -18.57 -2.10 -6.01
CA ASP A 50 -17.87 -1.67 -7.24
C ASP A 50 -16.49 -2.33 -7.34
N TYR A 51 -15.48 -1.71 -6.72
CA TYR A 51 -14.13 -2.25 -6.62
C TYR A 51 -13.87 -2.80 -5.22
N TYR A 52 -13.51 -4.07 -5.13
CA TYR A 52 -13.09 -4.67 -3.86
C TYR A 52 -11.75 -5.39 -4.01
N LEU A 53 -10.96 -5.35 -2.94
CA LEU A 53 -9.67 -6.04 -2.85
C LEU A 53 -9.87 -7.36 -2.11
N GLN A 54 -9.37 -8.44 -2.69
CA GLN A 54 -9.27 -9.74 -2.03
C GLN A 54 -7.86 -10.30 -2.22
N ASN A 55 -7.14 -10.47 -1.11
CA ASN A 55 -5.69 -10.68 -1.10
C ASN A 55 -5.00 -9.53 -1.85
N ASP A 56 -4.35 -9.84 -2.97
CA ASP A 56 -3.68 -8.85 -3.83
C ASP A 56 -4.47 -8.57 -5.12
N THR A 57 -5.65 -9.17 -5.30
CA THR A 57 -6.42 -9.03 -6.54
C THR A 57 -7.55 -8.03 -6.35
N ILE A 58 -7.61 -7.05 -7.25
CA ILE A 58 -8.70 -6.08 -7.34
C ILE A 58 -9.76 -6.62 -8.29
N TYR A 59 -10.98 -6.69 -7.79
CA TYR A 59 -12.14 -7.14 -8.54
C TYR A 59 -13.05 -5.96 -8.84
N GLN A 60 -13.63 -5.97 -10.04
CA GLN A 60 -14.70 -5.07 -10.44
C GLN A 60 -15.89 -5.91 -10.89
N ASN A 61 -17.07 -5.71 -10.28
CA ASN A 61 -18.27 -6.51 -10.61
C ASN A 61 -17.99 -8.03 -10.61
N GLN A 62 -17.30 -8.52 -9.57
CA GLN A 62 -16.88 -9.93 -9.40
C GLN A 62 -15.86 -10.46 -10.42
N LYS A 63 -15.31 -9.62 -11.29
CA LYS A 63 -14.26 -10.01 -12.25
C LYS A 63 -12.91 -9.47 -11.79
N PRO A 64 -11.84 -10.29 -11.79
CA PRO A 64 -10.50 -9.79 -11.49
C PRO A 64 -10.05 -8.87 -12.63
N VAL A 65 -9.63 -7.65 -12.30
CA VAL A 65 -9.21 -6.64 -13.29
C VAL A 65 -7.76 -6.20 -13.11
N ALA A 66 -7.26 -6.21 -11.87
CA ALA A 66 -5.91 -5.74 -11.57
C ALA A 66 -5.32 -6.43 -10.34
N LEU A 67 -4.01 -6.26 -10.14
CA LEU A 67 -3.27 -6.69 -8.96
C LEU A 67 -2.73 -5.49 -8.20
N LEU A 68 -2.93 -5.46 -6.89
CA LEU A 68 -2.24 -4.55 -5.99
C LEU A 68 -0.82 -5.08 -5.75
N ILE A 69 0.17 -4.37 -6.28
CA ILE A 69 1.58 -4.81 -6.21
C ILE A 69 2.26 -4.26 -4.96
N LYS A 70 1.94 -3.02 -4.60
CA LYS A 70 2.59 -2.32 -3.51
C LYS A 70 1.69 -1.23 -2.97
N ILE A 71 1.71 -1.07 -1.65
CA ILE A 71 1.19 0.08 -0.94
C ILE A 71 2.38 0.86 -0.39
N GLU A 72 2.41 2.17 -0.62
CA GLU A 72 3.49 3.06 -0.17
C GLU A 72 2.92 4.21 0.66
N GLN A 73 3.29 4.27 1.93
CA GLN A 73 2.97 5.40 2.79
C GLN A 73 4.04 6.49 2.64
N ARG A 74 3.67 7.66 2.11
CA ARG A 74 4.61 8.79 2.00
C ARG A 74 4.56 9.65 3.26
N TYR A 75 5.41 9.32 4.24
CA TYR A 75 5.41 9.97 5.56
C TYR A 75 5.51 11.50 5.56
N LEU A 76 6.21 12.11 4.59
CA LEU A 76 6.36 13.56 4.51
C LEU A 76 5.09 14.28 4.05
N ILE A 77 4.27 13.63 3.21
CA ILE A 77 3.06 14.20 2.63
C ILE A 77 1.82 13.72 3.39
N GLY A 78 1.90 12.54 4.00
CA GLY A 78 0.83 11.93 4.78
C GLY A 78 -0.13 11.07 3.97
N ASP A 79 0.07 10.92 2.66
CA ASP A 79 -0.81 10.16 1.78
C ASP A 79 -0.33 8.72 1.52
N ILE A 80 -1.27 7.89 1.05
CA ILE A 80 -1.02 6.53 0.58
C ILE A 80 -0.94 6.50 -0.95
N VAL A 81 0.01 5.74 -1.48
CA VAL A 81 0.15 5.48 -2.91
C VAL A 81 -0.01 3.99 -3.19
N LEU A 82 -0.95 3.65 -4.05
CA LEU A 82 -1.15 2.29 -4.56
C LEU A 82 -0.43 2.14 -5.90
N HIS A 83 0.31 1.05 -6.03
CA HIS A 83 0.87 0.60 -7.30
C HIS A 83 0.04 -0.58 -7.78
N ILE A 84 -0.74 -0.35 -8.83
CA ILE A 84 -1.74 -1.30 -9.34
C ILE A 84 -1.30 -1.75 -10.73
N LYS A 85 -1.26 -3.06 -10.94
CA LYS A 85 -0.92 -3.68 -12.22
C LYS A 85 -2.17 -4.18 -12.91
N ASP A 86 -2.44 -3.66 -14.10
CA ASP A 86 -3.56 -4.10 -14.93
C ASP A 86 -3.32 -5.52 -15.46
N LEU A 87 -4.33 -6.39 -15.39
CA LEU A 87 -4.20 -7.80 -15.79
C LEU A 87 -4.16 -7.99 -17.32
N GLN A 88 -4.74 -7.08 -18.11
CA GLN A 88 -4.83 -7.23 -19.56
C GLN A 88 -3.60 -6.68 -20.28
N SER A 89 -3.19 -5.47 -19.92
CA SER A 89 -2.09 -4.72 -20.52
C SER A 89 -0.75 -4.96 -19.82
N ASN A 90 -0.76 -5.54 -18.61
CA ASN A 90 0.43 -5.78 -17.79
C ASN A 90 1.14 -4.47 -17.36
N ASN A 91 0.52 -3.31 -17.60
CA ASN A 91 1.03 -1.99 -17.21
C ASN A 91 0.81 -1.74 -15.72
N ILE A 92 1.69 -0.95 -15.12
CA ILE A 92 1.59 -0.55 -13.71
C ILE A 92 1.22 0.93 -13.65
N GLY A 93 0.13 1.22 -12.95
CA GLY A 93 -0.32 2.56 -12.65
C GLY A 93 -0.11 2.93 -11.18
N ARG A 94 0.06 4.22 -10.92
CA ARG A 94 0.19 4.78 -9.58
C ARG A 94 -1.08 5.56 -9.23
N TYR A 95 -1.66 5.27 -8.07
CA TYR A 95 -2.88 5.90 -7.59
C TYR A 95 -2.63 6.50 -6.20
N ILE A 96 -2.97 7.77 -6.03
CA ILE A 96 -2.73 8.54 -4.80
C ILE A 96 -4.06 8.73 -4.07
N GLU A 97 -4.03 8.50 -2.76
CA GLU A 97 -5.16 8.75 -1.85
C GLU A 97 -5.67 10.18 -1.97
N LYS A 98 -7.00 10.35 -2.00
CA LYS A 98 -7.67 11.63 -2.16
C LYS A 98 -8.41 12.07 -0.91
#